data_AF-A0A1Y3XKL4-F1
#
_entry.id   AF-A0A1Y3XKL4-F1
#
_cell.length_a   1.000
_cell.length_b   1.000
_cell.length_c   1.000
_cell.angle_alpha   90.00
_cell.angle_beta   90.00
_cell.angle_gamma   90.00
#
_symmetry.space_group_name_H-M   'P 1'
#
loop_
_entity.id
_entity.type
_entity.pdbx_description
1 polymer ?
#
loop_
_entity_poly.entity_id
_entity_poly.type
_entity_poly.pdbx_seq_one_letter_code
_entity_poly.pdbx_strand_id
1 'polypeptide(L)'
;MFGYYVKLRLQSGGRLLKELGIVRSVLLVGLLVLAVAILCKVKTGWMLPVACLLVIGAYHQARKDREFLRRFTDNVSVFFCYEYLLLSLPFAVIAGIRGEWLIALCMPLGICLLPFVPPVRFRITPIRFGFLYAGNMEYLRMFRRMSWLYLIVIGMSALGCLNGNVRVAKVGMLVWGIIQSGAYSYVLDAHLLQKFKSYHILQRELWKANSWNASVLFLPFGMMCLAGGFRAEDVLFFFSCLTSGILYLQSMALFRWVCPVIVGIAVMQLVVCIPLFAWTCFAWVGCLAELTVVGILSYAVWIKWKAIWK
;
A
#
# COMPACT_ATOMS: atom_id res chain seq x y z
N MET A 1 -36.20 6.54 11.34
CA MET A 1 -34.78 6.78 11.70
C MET A 1 -33.81 6.00 10.83
N PHE A 2 -33.84 4.65 10.82
CA PHE A 2 -32.90 3.82 10.05
C PHE A 2 -32.81 4.18 8.56
N GLY A 3 -33.95 4.39 7.88
CA GLY A 3 -33.97 4.77 6.45
C GLY A 3 -33.27 6.10 6.14
N TYR A 4 -33.39 7.11 7.01
CA TYR A 4 -32.70 8.40 6.84
C TYR A 4 -31.19 8.26 7.05
N TYR A 5 -30.78 7.44 8.02
CA TYR A 5 -29.37 7.13 8.25
C TYR A 5 -28.74 6.36 7.09
N VAL A 6 -29.44 5.35 6.53
CA VAL A 6 -29.01 4.63 5.33
C VAL A 6 -28.86 5.58 4.14
N LYS A 7 -29.81 6.50 3.94
CA LYS A 7 -29.73 7.53 2.90
C LYS A 7 -28.50 8.44 3.06
N LEU A 8 -28.18 8.87 4.28
CA LEU A 8 -26.98 9.65 4.58
C LEU A 8 -25.69 8.87 4.32
N ARG A 9 -25.65 7.57 4.67
CA ARG A 9 -24.52 6.67 4.41
C ARG A 9 -24.32 6.39 2.92
N LEU A 10 -25.40 6.23 2.16
CA LEU A 10 -25.34 6.11 0.70
C LEU A 10 -24.83 7.40 0.04
N GLN A 11 -25.29 8.57 0.51
CA GLN A 11 -24.80 9.85 0.01
C GLN A 11 -23.34 10.10 0.37
N SER A 12 -22.88 9.72 1.57
CA SER A 12 -21.47 9.84 1.94
C SER A 12 -20.59 8.82 1.21
N GLY A 13 -21.06 7.60 0.99
CA GLY A 13 -20.40 6.61 0.12
C GLY A 13 -20.27 7.09 -1.32
N GLY A 14 -21.33 7.70 -1.86
CA GLY A 14 -21.32 8.33 -3.19
C GLY A 14 -20.34 9.50 -3.29
N ARG A 15 -20.24 10.34 -2.24
CA ARG A 15 -19.24 11.42 -2.17
C ARG A 15 -17.82 10.88 -2.09
N LEU A 16 -17.59 9.86 -1.26
CA LEU A 16 -16.29 9.18 -1.14
C LEU A 16 -15.85 8.53 -2.46
N LEU A 17 -16.76 7.87 -3.19
CA LEU A 17 -16.48 7.31 -4.52
C LEU A 17 -16.11 8.40 -5.54
N LYS A 18 -16.76 9.56 -5.46
CA LYS A 18 -16.50 10.72 -6.31
C LYS A 18 -15.17 11.39 -5.98
N GLU A 19 -14.79 11.45 -4.71
CA GLU A 19 -13.52 12.02 -4.22
C GLU A 19 -12.31 11.09 -4.38
N LEU A 20 -12.50 9.78 -4.21
CA LEU A 20 -11.44 8.77 -4.39
C LEU A 20 -11.09 8.57 -5.87
N GLY A 21 -12.01 8.88 -6.79
CA GLY A 21 -11.86 8.66 -8.22
C GLY A 21 -12.14 7.20 -8.59
N ILE A 22 -12.95 7.01 -9.62
CA ILE A 22 -13.40 5.69 -10.13
C ILE A 22 -12.23 4.73 -10.31
N VAL A 23 -11.10 5.21 -10.82
CA VAL A 23 -9.89 4.43 -11.07
C VAL A 23 -9.30 3.84 -9.78
N ARG A 24 -9.24 4.60 -8.68
CA ARG A 24 -8.68 4.10 -7.40
C ARG A 24 -9.64 3.14 -6.70
N SER A 25 -10.95 3.33 -6.88
CA SER A 25 -11.97 2.41 -6.39
C SER A 25 -11.92 1.06 -7.14
N VAL A 26 -11.77 1.08 -8.47
CA VAL A 26 -11.57 -0.12 -9.29
C VAL A 26 -10.28 -0.85 -8.91
N LEU A 27 -9.20 -0.11 -8.63
CA LEU A 27 -7.92 -0.69 -8.17
C LEU A 27 -8.04 -1.34 -6.78
N LEU A 28 -8.78 -0.72 -5.86
CA LEU A 28 -9.08 -1.27 -4.53
C LEU A 28 -9.94 -2.54 -4.62
N VAL A 29 -10.96 -2.54 -5.48
CA VAL A 29 -11.77 -3.73 -5.78
C VAL A 29 -10.93 -4.82 -6.42
N GLY A 30 -10.05 -4.47 -7.37
CA GLY A 30 -9.09 -5.39 -7.98
C GLY A 30 -8.13 -6.00 -6.95
N LEU A 31 -7.60 -5.21 -6.02
CA LEU A 31 -6.78 -5.68 -4.90
C LEU A 31 -7.56 -6.59 -3.94
N LEU A 32 -8.83 -6.31 -3.70
CA LEU A 32 -9.71 -7.13 -2.87
C LEU A 32 -10.03 -8.47 -3.54
N VAL A 33 -10.29 -8.46 -4.86
CA VAL A 33 -10.45 -9.67 -5.68
C VAL A 33 -9.15 -10.48 -5.72
N LEU A 34 -8.00 -9.83 -5.84
CA LEU A 34 -6.68 -10.48 -5.81
C LEU A 34 -6.38 -11.07 -4.43
N ALA A 35 -6.73 -10.36 -3.34
CA ALA A 35 -6.60 -10.85 -1.97
C ALA A 35 -7.51 -12.07 -1.72
N VAL A 36 -8.73 -12.05 -2.24
CA VAL A 36 -9.67 -13.19 -2.21
C VAL A 36 -9.11 -14.36 -3.05
N ALA A 37 -8.57 -14.11 -4.25
CA ALA A 37 -7.93 -15.11 -5.09
C ALA A 37 -6.65 -15.71 -4.48
N ILE A 38 -5.94 -14.95 -3.65
CA ILE A 38 -4.77 -15.41 -2.88
C ILE A 38 -5.20 -16.23 -1.66
N LEU A 39 -6.27 -15.82 -0.98
CA LEU A 39 -6.95 -16.63 0.04
C LEU A 39 -7.53 -17.92 -0.55
N CYS A 40 -7.69 -18.02 -1.88
CA CYS A 40 -8.19 -19.20 -2.61
C CYS A 40 -7.34 -20.48 -2.60
N LYS A 41 -6.26 -20.57 -1.82
CA LYS A 41 -5.57 -21.85 -1.52
C LYS A 41 -6.11 -22.59 -0.28
N VAL A 42 -7.14 -22.05 0.39
CA VAL A 42 -7.90 -22.73 1.46
C VAL A 42 -9.07 -23.52 0.85
N LYS A 43 -9.77 -24.41 1.58
CA LYS A 43 -11.04 -25.00 1.08
C LYS A 43 -12.03 -23.86 0.74
N THR A 44 -12.51 -23.83 -0.50
CA THR A 44 -13.29 -22.73 -1.12
C THR A 44 -14.51 -22.24 -0.33
N GLY A 45 -15.16 -23.12 0.44
CA GLY A 45 -16.36 -22.75 1.21
C GLY A 45 -16.12 -21.78 2.38
N TRP A 46 -14.95 -21.82 3.03
CA TRP A 46 -14.70 -20.98 4.23
C TRP A 46 -14.18 -19.57 3.92
N MET A 47 -13.77 -19.30 2.67
CA MET A 47 -13.22 -17.99 2.31
C MET A 47 -14.26 -16.90 2.30
N LEU A 48 -15.48 -17.19 1.84
CA LEU A 48 -16.54 -16.22 1.73
C LEU A 48 -17.00 -15.74 3.12
N PRO A 49 -17.19 -16.63 4.12
CA PRO A 49 -17.39 -16.24 5.52
C PRO A 49 -16.24 -15.43 6.12
N VAL A 50 -14.99 -15.87 5.90
CA VAL A 50 -13.81 -15.20 6.45
C VAL A 50 -13.65 -13.80 5.85
N ALA A 51 -13.84 -13.65 4.54
CA ALA A 51 -13.83 -12.36 3.88
C ALA A 51 -14.94 -11.44 4.40
N CYS A 52 -16.15 -11.97 4.59
CA CYS A 52 -17.27 -11.21 5.13
C CYS A 52 -16.99 -10.73 6.57
N LEU A 53 -16.49 -11.61 7.44
CA LEU A 53 -16.10 -11.29 8.82
C LEU A 53 -14.95 -10.29 8.87
N LEU A 54 -13.95 -10.39 8.00
CA LEU A 54 -12.84 -9.43 7.94
C LEU A 54 -13.31 -8.05 7.49
N VAL A 55 -14.14 -7.97 6.44
CA VAL A 55 -14.65 -6.69 5.92
C VAL A 55 -15.56 -6.02 6.95
N ILE A 56 -16.52 -6.74 7.51
CA ILE A 56 -17.48 -6.18 8.47
C ILE A 56 -16.81 -5.96 9.84
N GLY A 57 -15.88 -6.83 10.24
CA GLY A 57 -15.07 -6.65 11.44
C GLY A 57 -14.16 -5.43 11.36
N ALA A 58 -13.47 -5.23 10.22
CA ALA A 58 -12.69 -4.02 9.99
C ALA A 58 -13.58 -2.76 9.99
N TYR A 59 -14.78 -2.85 9.40
CA TYR A 59 -15.76 -1.78 9.42
C TYR A 59 -16.24 -1.44 10.84
N HIS A 60 -16.56 -2.44 11.67
CA HIS A 60 -16.91 -2.26 13.07
C HIS A 60 -15.77 -1.61 13.87
N GLN A 61 -14.54 -2.04 13.61
CA GLN A 61 -13.35 -1.54 14.30
C GLN A 61 -13.00 -0.09 13.94
N ALA A 62 -13.25 0.32 12.69
CA ALA A 62 -13.01 1.67 12.21
C ALA A 62 -14.12 2.68 12.56
N ARG A 63 -15.23 2.20 13.14
CA ARG A 63 -16.43 2.98 13.40
C ARG A 63 -16.21 4.01 14.52
N LYS A 64 -16.59 5.27 14.28
CA LYS A 64 -16.44 6.40 15.22
C LYS A 64 -17.76 7.05 15.66
N ASP A 65 -18.86 6.68 15.04
CA ASP A 65 -20.19 7.28 15.23
C ASP A 65 -21.04 6.59 16.32
N ARG A 66 -20.47 5.66 17.09
CA ARG A 66 -21.18 4.95 18.17
C ARG A 66 -21.73 5.90 19.24
N GLU A 67 -20.96 6.93 19.60
CA GLU A 67 -21.40 7.93 20.59
C GLU A 67 -22.47 8.88 20.04
N PHE A 68 -22.40 9.19 18.74
CA PHE A 68 -23.43 9.97 18.06
C PHE A 68 -24.76 9.21 18.05
N LEU A 69 -24.75 7.93 17.65
CA LEU A 69 -25.96 7.10 17.56
C LEU A 69 -26.60 6.81 18.91
N ARG A 70 -25.82 6.77 20.00
CA ARG A 70 -26.37 6.68 21.37
C ARG A 70 -27.31 7.83 21.73
N ARG A 71 -27.19 9.00 21.09
CA ARG A 71 -28.09 10.14 21.33
C ARG A 71 -29.43 10.02 20.63
N PHE A 72 -29.54 9.14 19.63
CA PHE A 72 -30.74 9.03 18.77
C PHE A 72 -31.46 7.68 18.91
N THR A 73 -30.90 6.71 19.63
CA THR A 73 -31.49 5.38 19.79
C THR A 73 -31.00 4.73 21.09
N ASP A 74 -31.93 4.20 21.87
CA ASP A 74 -31.63 3.55 23.15
C ASP A 74 -30.81 2.27 22.99
N ASN A 75 -31.07 1.52 21.89
CA ASN A 75 -30.44 0.22 21.61
C ASN A 75 -29.55 0.26 20.36
N VAL A 76 -28.35 0.83 20.50
CA VAL A 76 -27.35 0.97 19.42
C VAL A 76 -26.89 -0.38 18.86
N SER A 77 -26.79 -1.42 19.70
CA SER A 77 -26.36 -2.76 19.25
C SER A 77 -27.36 -3.40 18.28
N VAL A 78 -28.66 -3.21 18.51
CA VAL A 78 -29.72 -3.70 17.60
C VAL A 78 -29.70 -2.94 16.28
N PHE A 79 -29.48 -1.62 16.35
CA PHE A 79 -29.28 -0.80 15.14
C PHE A 79 -28.09 -1.30 14.30
N PHE A 80 -27.00 -1.69 14.96
CA PHE A 80 -25.82 -2.27 14.30
C PHE A 80 -26.10 -3.67 13.73
N CYS A 81 -26.90 -4.50 14.38
CA CYS A 81 -27.34 -5.79 13.81
C CYS A 81 -28.02 -5.59 12.45
N TYR A 82 -28.98 -4.67 12.34
CA TYR A 82 -29.68 -4.43 11.08
C TYR A 82 -28.75 -3.95 9.98
N GLU A 83 -27.80 -3.07 10.31
CA GLU A 83 -26.83 -2.56 9.34
C GLU A 83 -25.84 -3.63 8.90
N TYR A 84 -25.36 -4.48 9.81
CA TYR A 84 -24.42 -5.55 9.47
C TYR A 84 -25.09 -6.72 8.74
N LEU A 85 -26.36 -7.00 9.04
CA LEU A 85 -27.19 -7.91 8.24
C LEU A 85 -27.35 -7.38 6.80
N LEU A 86 -27.60 -6.08 6.64
CA LEU A 86 -27.71 -5.48 5.31
C LEU A 86 -26.38 -5.56 4.54
N LEU A 87 -25.25 -5.35 5.22
CA LEU A 87 -23.91 -5.43 4.62
C LEU A 87 -23.48 -6.87 4.29
N SER A 88 -24.03 -7.88 4.98
CA SER A 88 -23.71 -9.29 4.76
C SER A 88 -24.54 -9.96 3.66
N LEU A 89 -25.71 -9.40 3.33
CA LEU A 89 -26.59 -9.86 2.24
C LEU A 89 -25.86 -10.21 0.92
N PRO A 90 -25.01 -9.36 0.33
CA PRO A 90 -24.33 -9.72 -0.93
C PRO A 90 -23.48 -10.99 -0.80
N PHE A 91 -22.83 -11.19 0.35
CA PHE A 91 -22.04 -12.39 0.61
C PHE A 91 -22.95 -13.63 0.81
N ALA A 92 -24.11 -13.46 1.45
CA ALA A 92 -25.06 -14.55 1.66
C ALA A 92 -25.69 -15.01 0.34
N VAL A 93 -26.03 -14.06 -0.54
CA VAL A 93 -26.53 -14.33 -1.89
C VAL A 93 -25.49 -15.09 -2.73
N ILE A 94 -24.22 -14.67 -2.69
CA ILE A 94 -23.13 -15.37 -3.38
C ILE A 94 -22.97 -16.80 -2.85
N ALA A 95 -23.06 -17.00 -1.53
CA ALA A 95 -22.99 -18.34 -0.92
C ALA A 95 -24.18 -19.22 -1.36
N GLY A 96 -25.38 -18.65 -1.42
CA GLY A 96 -26.58 -19.34 -1.90
C GLY A 96 -26.49 -19.75 -3.37
N ILE A 97 -26.00 -18.87 -4.25
CA ILE A 97 -25.78 -19.18 -5.67
C ILE A 97 -24.76 -20.33 -5.86
N ARG A 98 -23.79 -20.44 -4.96
CA ARG A 98 -22.80 -21.54 -4.94
C ARG A 98 -23.35 -22.85 -4.36
N GLY A 99 -24.59 -22.88 -3.88
CA GLY A 99 -25.21 -24.06 -3.26
C GLY A 99 -24.78 -24.30 -1.81
N GLU A 100 -24.07 -23.36 -1.19
CA GLU A 100 -23.55 -23.46 0.18
C GLU A 100 -24.56 -22.92 1.21
N TRP A 101 -25.75 -23.51 1.27
CA TRP A 101 -26.89 -23.01 2.06
C TRP A 101 -26.62 -22.88 3.56
N LEU A 102 -25.86 -23.81 4.14
CA LEU A 102 -25.46 -23.74 5.56
C LEU A 102 -24.61 -22.50 5.83
N ILE A 103 -23.71 -22.17 4.91
CA ILE A 103 -22.84 -20.99 5.03
C ILE A 103 -23.65 -19.71 4.82
N ALA A 104 -24.57 -19.72 3.84
CA ALA A 104 -25.48 -18.61 3.57
C ALA A 104 -26.35 -18.24 4.79
N LEU A 105 -26.75 -19.24 5.60
CA LEU A 105 -27.55 -19.05 6.81
C LEU A 105 -26.70 -18.69 8.03
N CYS A 106 -25.62 -19.43 8.28
CA CYS A 106 -24.80 -19.26 9.49
C CYS A 106 -24.00 -17.95 9.49
N MET A 107 -23.61 -17.45 8.32
CA MET A 107 -22.81 -16.23 8.19
C MET A 107 -23.52 -14.96 8.69
N PRO A 108 -24.75 -14.61 8.26
CA PRO A 108 -25.48 -13.47 8.81
C PRO A 108 -25.79 -13.62 10.30
N LEU A 109 -26.04 -14.85 10.78
CA LEU A 109 -26.23 -15.13 12.20
C LEU A 109 -24.97 -14.84 13.03
N GLY A 110 -23.79 -15.25 12.55
CA GLY A 110 -22.51 -14.95 13.21
C GLY A 110 -22.20 -13.45 13.23
N ILE A 111 -22.59 -12.73 12.19
CA ILE A 111 -22.38 -11.27 12.10
C ILE A 111 -23.25 -10.49 13.08
N CYS A 112 -24.43 -11.01 13.45
CA CYS A 112 -25.26 -10.42 14.50
C CYS A 112 -24.61 -10.46 15.89
N LEU A 113 -23.58 -11.28 16.12
CA LEU A 113 -22.82 -11.29 17.37
C LEU A 113 -21.78 -10.16 17.44
N LEU A 114 -21.37 -9.64 16.29
CA LEU A 114 -20.30 -8.65 16.15
C LEU A 114 -20.59 -7.29 16.83
N PRO A 115 -21.83 -6.74 16.83
CA PRO A 115 -22.19 -5.52 17.57
C PRO A 115 -21.96 -5.59 19.08
N PHE A 116 -21.95 -6.79 19.66
CA PHE A 116 -21.79 -7.01 21.10
C PHE A 116 -20.31 -7.08 21.50
N VAL A 117 -19.40 -7.20 20.52
CA VAL A 117 -17.96 -7.18 20.77
C VAL A 117 -17.50 -5.73 20.99
N PRO A 118 -16.73 -5.44 22.06
CA PRO A 118 -16.15 -4.11 22.23
C PRO A 118 -15.05 -3.84 21.19
N PRO A 119 -14.97 -2.62 20.61
CA PRO A 119 -13.93 -2.29 19.65
C PRO A 119 -12.55 -2.30 20.31
N VAL A 120 -11.60 -3.03 19.71
CA VAL A 120 -10.25 -3.18 20.23
C VAL A 120 -9.43 -1.95 19.87
N ARG A 121 -9.11 -1.08 20.84
CA ARG A 121 -8.29 0.11 20.57
C ARG A 121 -6.82 -0.30 20.41
N PHE A 122 -6.38 -0.56 19.18
CA PHE A 122 -4.96 -0.72 18.87
C PHE A 122 -4.24 0.62 19.05
N ARG A 123 -3.61 0.84 20.21
CA ARG A 123 -2.58 1.89 20.36
C ARG A 123 -1.27 1.34 19.80
N ILE A 124 -1.05 1.56 18.51
CA ILE A 124 0.25 1.28 17.89
C ILE A 124 1.21 2.36 18.36
N THR A 125 2.08 2.03 19.31
CA THR A 125 3.24 2.89 19.61
C THR A 125 4.15 2.89 18.37
N PRO A 126 4.64 4.04 17.92
CA PRO A 126 5.51 4.10 16.75
C PRO A 126 6.82 3.39 17.08
N ILE A 127 6.95 2.15 16.61
CA ILE A 127 8.16 1.34 16.75
C ILE A 127 9.31 2.08 16.06
N ARG A 128 10.42 2.26 16.79
CA ARG A 128 11.67 2.76 16.21
C ARG A 128 12.34 1.61 15.47
N PHE A 129 12.26 1.61 14.15
CA PHE A 129 12.96 0.64 13.32
C PHE A 129 14.44 1.03 13.24
N GLY A 130 15.30 0.31 13.96
CA GLY A 130 16.74 0.59 14.02
C GLY A 130 17.51 0.30 12.71
N PHE A 131 16.88 -0.41 11.77
CA PHE A 131 17.51 -0.80 10.51
C PHE A 131 17.33 0.23 9.38
N LEU A 132 16.37 1.16 9.48
CA LEU A 132 16.19 2.21 8.48
C LEU A 132 17.17 3.36 8.70
N TYR A 133 17.48 4.10 7.63
CA TYR A 133 18.42 5.21 7.66
C TYR A 133 17.96 6.28 8.65
N ALA A 134 18.79 6.54 9.67
CA ALA A 134 18.48 7.49 10.73
C ALA A 134 18.35 8.91 10.15
N GLY A 135 17.28 9.61 10.51
CA GLY A 135 17.02 10.98 10.07
C GLY A 135 16.19 11.11 8.78
N ASN A 136 15.96 10.03 8.01
CA ASN A 136 15.05 10.09 6.86
C ASN A 136 13.58 9.94 7.29
N MET A 137 12.99 11.06 7.70
CA MET A 137 11.61 11.13 8.20
C MET A 137 10.55 10.74 7.19
N GLU A 138 10.82 10.91 5.89
CA GLU A 138 9.88 10.60 4.81
C GLU A 138 9.70 9.09 4.68
N TYR A 139 10.83 8.39 4.74
CA TYR A 139 10.88 6.94 4.67
C TYR A 139 10.28 6.30 5.92
N LEU A 140 10.61 6.82 7.10
CA LEU A 140 10.00 6.41 8.37
C LEU A 140 8.48 6.62 8.36
N ARG A 141 7.99 7.73 7.80
CA ARG A 141 6.56 8.00 7.66
C ARG A 141 5.88 7.01 6.73
N MET A 142 6.46 6.77 5.56
CA MET A 142 5.91 5.81 4.60
C MET A 142 5.86 4.42 5.21
N PHE A 143 6.96 3.97 5.82
CA PHE A 143 7.03 2.64 6.41
C PHE A 143 6.03 2.47 7.55
N ARG A 144 5.80 3.49 8.39
CA ARG A 144 4.74 3.43 9.41
C ARG A 144 3.34 3.26 8.84
N ARG A 145 3.06 3.80 7.65
CA ARG A 145 1.75 3.71 6.99
C ARG A 145 1.58 2.43 6.18
N MET A 146 2.65 1.96 5.55
CA MET A 146 2.64 0.87 4.55
C MET A 146 3.34 -0.40 5.07
N SER A 147 3.76 -0.45 6.34
CA SER A 147 4.42 -1.61 6.95
C SER A 147 3.60 -2.89 6.83
N TRP A 148 2.28 -2.78 6.98
CA TRP A 148 1.38 -3.92 6.81
C TRP A 148 1.41 -4.48 5.38
N LEU A 149 1.54 -3.64 4.35
CA LEU A 149 1.73 -4.09 2.97
C LEU A 149 3.08 -4.77 2.78
N TYR A 150 4.15 -4.23 3.37
CA TYR A 150 5.45 -4.89 3.35
C TYR A 150 5.39 -6.31 3.92
N LEU A 151 4.74 -6.47 5.09
CA LEU A 151 4.56 -7.77 5.74
C LEU A 151 3.74 -8.73 4.88
N ILE A 152 2.67 -8.26 4.22
CA ILE A 152 1.88 -9.08 3.30
C ILE A 152 2.73 -9.53 2.12
N VAL A 153 3.46 -8.61 1.48
CA VAL A 153 4.26 -8.93 0.28
C VAL A 153 5.40 -9.89 0.63
N ILE A 154 6.06 -9.72 1.78
CA ILE A 154 7.06 -10.66 2.30
C ILE A 154 6.43 -12.01 2.63
N GLY A 155 5.29 -12.03 3.33
CA GLY A 155 4.60 -13.28 3.69
C GLY A 155 4.21 -14.09 2.46
N MET A 156 3.67 -13.43 1.43
CA MET A 156 3.34 -14.06 0.15
C MET A 156 4.58 -14.58 -0.58
N SER A 157 5.68 -13.83 -0.55
CA SER A 157 6.95 -14.24 -1.14
C SER A 157 7.55 -15.45 -0.42
N ALA A 158 7.47 -15.48 0.91
CA ALA A 158 7.92 -16.61 1.73
C ALA A 158 7.10 -17.87 1.46
N LEU A 159 5.76 -17.75 1.40
CA LEU A 159 4.87 -18.85 1.03
C LEU A 159 5.16 -19.37 -0.39
N GLY A 160 5.47 -18.47 -1.34
CA GLY A 160 5.90 -18.85 -2.68
C GLY A 160 7.20 -19.64 -2.66
N CYS A 161 8.20 -19.17 -1.91
CA CYS A 161 9.49 -19.83 -1.74
C CYS A 161 9.36 -21.22 -1.09
N LEU A 162 8.54 -21.36 -0.04
CA LEU A 162 8.28 -22.65 0.63
C LEU A 162 7.63 -23.68 -0.32
N ASN A 163 6.88 -23.22 -1.33
CA ASN A 163 6.31 -24.06 -2.37
C ASN A 163 7.24 -24.26 -3.58
N GLY A 164 8.52 -23.88 -3.47
CA GLY A 164 9.52 -24.00 -4.55
C GLY A 164 9.34 -23.01 -5.70
N ASN A 165 8.49 -21.98 -5.56
CA ASN A 165 8.20 -21.02 -6.61
C ASN A 165 8.86 -19.66 -6.36
N VAL A 166 10.11 -19.54 -6.80
CA VAL A 166 10.94 -18.32 -6.71
C VAL A 166 10.33 -17.12 -7.45
N ARG A 167 9.49 -17.36 -8.47
CA ARG A 167 8.87 -16.27 -9.25
C ARG A 167 7.98 -15.39 -8.39
N VAL A 168 7.36 -15.94 -7.35
CA VAL A 168 6.53 -15.17 -6.42
C VAL A 168 7.36 -14.13 -5.66
N ALA A 169 8.58 -14.47 -5.26
CA ALA A 169 9.49 -13.52 -4.62
C ALA A 169 9.90 -12.39 -5.58
N LYS A 170 10.19 -12.71 -6.85
CA LYS A 170 10.48 -11.71 -7.89
C LYS A 170 9.32 -10.73 -8.11
N VAL A 171 8.08 -11.25 -8.19
CA VAL A 171 6.88 -10.42 -8.27
C VAL A 171 6.72 -9.57 -7.01
N GLY A 172 7.01 -10.15 -5.84
CA GLY A 172 7.04 -9.43 -4.57
C GLY A 172 8.01 -8.24 -4.58
N MET A 173 9.20 -8.42 -5.16
CA MET A 173 10.17 -7.32 -5.34
C MET A 173 9.64 -6.20 -6.23
N LEU A 174 9.02 -6.54 -7.37
CA LEU A 174 8.44 -5.53 -8.27
C LEU A 174 7.33 -4.74 -7.59
N VAL A 175 6.40 -5.44 -6.93
CA VAL A 175 5.31 -4.83 -6.19
C VAL A 175 5.85 -3.95 -5.06
N TRP A 176 6.87 -4.43 -4.35
CA TRP A 176 7.50 -3.67 -3.30
C TRP A 176 8.18 -2.40 -3.83
N GLY A 177 8.93 -2.47 -4.94
CA GLY A 177 9.54 -1.27 -5.56
C GLY A 177 8.52 -0.19 -5.90
N ILE A 178 7.34 -0.59 -6.41
CA ILE A 178 6.23 0.35 -6.67
C ILE A 178 5.68 0.92 -5.36
N ILE A 179 5.41 0.10 -4.35
CA ILE A 179 4.92 0.57 -3.03
C ILE A 179 5.94 1.53 -2.38
N GLN A 180 7.22 1.20 -2.51
CA GLN A 180 8.34 1.90 -1.89
C GLN A 180 8.48 3.34 -2.42
N SER A 181 8.17 3.57 -3.69
CA SER A 181 8.11 4.92 -4.27
C SER A 181 7.12 5.85 -3.59
N GLY A 182 6.14 5.30 -2.86
CA GLY A 182 5.19 6.03 -2.02
C GLY A 182 5.82 6.90 -0.93
N ALA A 183 7.13 6.74 -0.66
CA ALA A 183 7.88 7.59 0.27
C ALA A 183 7.92 9.05 -0.17
N TYR A 184 7.92 9.29 -1.48
CA TYR A 184 8.09 10.62 -2.09
C TYR A 184 6.81 11.16 -2.73
N SER A 185 5.66 10.51 -2.55
CA SER A 185 4.38 10.92 -3.13
C SER A 185 3.72 12.13 -2.47
N TYR A 186 4.35 12.72 -1.44
CA TYR A 186 3.83 13.90 -0.73
C TYR A 186 4.61 15.15 -1.11
N VAL A 187 3.88 16.26 -1.22
CA VAL A 187 4.48 17.58 -1.40
C VAL A 187 5.16 17.99 -0.09
N LEU A 188 6.41 18.42 -0.19
CA LEU A 188 7.17 18.97 0.94
C LEU A 188 7.11 20.50 0.94
N ASP A 189 7.22 21.07 2.14
CA ASP A 189 7.43 22.50 2.29
C ASP A 189 8.81 22.90 1.74
N ALA A 190 8.83 23.98 0.97
CA ALA A 190 10.06 24.52 0.38
C ALA A 190 11.11 24.92 1.43
N HIS A 191 10.68 25.28 2.65
CA HIS A 191 11.57 25.62 3.76
C HIS A 191 12.54 24.48 4.15
N LEU A 192 12.19 23.23 3.82
CA LEU A 192 13.06 22.08 4.11
C LEU A 192 14.35 22.10 3.28
N LEU A 193 14.37 22.78 2.13
CA LEU A 193 15.57 22.97 1.30
C LEU A 193 16.63 23.84 1.98
N GLN A 194 16.20 24.80 2.83
CA GLN A 194 17.10 25.69 3.57
C GLN A 194 17.93 24.95 4.63
N LYS A 195 17.49 23.76 5.06
CA LYS A 195 18.28 22.91 5.98
C LYS A 195 19.55 22.38 5.32
N PHE A 196 19.61 22.35 3.99
CA PHE A 196 20.77 21.86 3.26
C PHE A 196 21.66 23.03 2.86
N LYS A 197 22.91 23.01 3.34
CA LYS A 197 23.92 24.04 3.06
C LYS A 197 24.26 24.17 1.57
N SER A 198 24.11 23.10 0.78
CA SER A 198 24.32 23.13 -0.66
C SER A 198 23.53 22.04 -1.38
N TYR A 199 23.33 22.22 -2.69
CA TYR A 199 22.72 21.21 -3.55
C TYR A 199 23.45 19.86 -3.49
N HIS A 200 24.79 19.88 -3.46
CA HIS A 200 25.59 18.66 -3.38
C HIS A 200 25.30 17.87 -2.09
N ILE A 201 25.09 18.56 -0.97
CA ILE A 201 24.76 17.91 0.30
C ILE A 201 23.35 17.29 0.23
N LEU A 202 22.37 18.01 -0.33
CA LEU A 202 21.04 17.45 -0.59
C LEU A 202 21.12 16.16 -1.41
N GLN A 203 21.82 16.20 -2.53
CA GLN A 203 21.96 15.05 -3.44
C GLN A 203 22.64 13.87 -2.75
N ARG A 204 23.71 14.12 -2.00
CA ARG A 204 24.45 13.09 -1.24
C ARG A 204 23.56 12.42 -0.19
N GLU A 205 22.78 13.20 0.57
CA GLU A 205 21.90 12.66 1.60
C GLU A 205 20.72 11.87 1.01
N LEU A 206 20.14 12.33 -0.10
CA LEU A 206 19.13 11.57 -0.84
C LEU A 206 19.67 10.21 -1.30
N TRP A 207 20.82 10.19 -1.97
CA TRP A 207 21.43 8.94 -2.46
C TRP A 207 21.76 7.97 -1.34
N LYS A 208 22.39 8.45 -0.25
CA LYS A 208 22.69 7.60 0.91
C LYS A 208 21.42 6.97 1.49
N ALA A 209 20.40 7.80 1.72
CA ALA A 209 19.19 7.35 2.36
C ALA A 209 18.37 6.39 1.46
N ASN A 210 18.29 6.69 0.16
CA ASN A 210 17.63 5.83 -0.82
C ASN A 210 18.33 4.49 -0.97
N SER A 211 19.66 4.49 -1.13
CA SER A 211 20.45 3.26 -1.24
C SER A 211 20.34 2.40 0.01
N TRP A 212 20.50 2.97 1.20
CA TRP A 212 20.40 2.23 2.46
C TRP A 212 19.00 1.61 2.64
N ASN A 213 17.96 2.44 2.55
CA ASN A 213 16.60 1.99 2.81
C ASN A 213 16.11 0.97 1.78
N ALA A 214 16.46 1.16 0.50
CA ALA A 214 16.15 0.19 -0.53
C ALA A 214 16.87 -1.14 -0.26
N SER A 215 18.18 -1.09 0.00
CA SER A 215 18.97 -2.31 0.22
C SER A 215 18.39 -3.14 1.37
N VAL A 216 18.12 -2.52 2.52
CA VAL A 216 17.60 -3.24 3.70
C VAL A 216 16.24 -3.87 3.44
N LEU A 217 15.38 -3.24 2.65
CA LEU A 217 14.01 -3.71 2.41
C LEU A 217 13.90 -4.69 1.23
N PHE A 218 14.83 -4.64 0.27
CA PHE A 218 14.90 -5.63 -0.80
C PHE A 218 15.60 -6.92 -0.35
N LEU A 219 16.47 -6.85 0.66
CA LEU A 219 17.30 -7.98 1.12
C LEU A 219 16.50 -9.24 1.47
N PRO A 220 15.35 -9.19 2.20
CA PRO A 220 14.56 -10.39 2.48
C PRO A 220 14.07 -11.10 1.21
N PHE A 221 13.69 -10.36 0.17
CA PHE A 221 13.27 -10.95 -1.10
C PHE A 221 14.46 -11.57 -1.86
N GLY A 222 15.61 -10.90 -1.85
CA GLY A 222 16.85 -11.44 -2.41
C GLY A 222 17.26 -12.76 -1.75
N MET A 223 17.18 -12.83 -0.42
CA MET A 223 17.46 -14.07 0.31
C MET A 223 16.50 -15.21 -0.09
N MET A 224 15.20 -14.92 -0.27
CA MET A 224 14.24 -15.90 -0.75
C MET A 224 14.54 -16.38 -2.18
N CYS A 225 14.98 -15.48 -3.07
CA CYS A 225 15.40 -15.85 -4.40
C CYS A 225 16.62 -16.80 -4.39
N LEU A 226 17.59 -16.56 -3.51
CA LEU A 226 18.78 -17.40 -3.38
C LEU A 226 18.50 -18.74 -2.67
N ALA A 227 17.55 -18.76 -1.73
CA ALA A 227 17.17 -19.97 -1.00
C ALA A 227 16.57 -21.07 -1.89
N GLY A 228 15.96 -20.70 -3.03
CA GLY A 228 15.43 -21.64 -4.02
C GLY A 228 16.48 -22.27 -4.95
N GLY A 229 17.75 -21.90 -4.80
CA GLY A 229 18.87 -22.37 -5.61
C GLY A 229 19.65 -21.23 -6.25
N PHE A 230 20.97 -21.35 -6.33
CA PHE A 230 21.83 -20.30 -6.87
C PHE A 230 21.78 -20.30 -8.41
N ARG A 231 20.98 -19.40 -8.99
CA ARG A 231 20.91 -19.15 -10.43
C ARG A 231 21.40 -17.75 -10.74
N ALA A 232 22.29 -17.61 -11.72
CA ALA A 232 22.84 -16.31 -12.13
C ALA A 232 21.75 -15.31 -12.54
N GLU A 233 20.68 -15.79 -13.20
CA GLU A 233 19.53 -14.97 -13.59
C GLU A 233 18.79 -14.36 -12.38
N ASP A 234 18.68 -15.09 -11.27
CA ASP A 234 17.99 -14.64 -10.07
C ASP A 234 18.81 -13.57 -9.34
N VAL A 235 20.14 -13.74 -9.33
CA VAL A 235 21.11 -12.77 -8.81
C VAL A 235 21.07 -11.48 -9.63
N LEU A 236 21.14 -11.59 -10.96
CA LEU A 236 21.09 -10.44 -11.86
C LEU A 236 19.76 -9.69 -11.73
N PHE A 237 18.64 -10.41 -11.65
CA PHE A 237 17.33 -9.79 -11.43
C PHE A 237 17.27 -9.05 -10.10
N PHE A 238 17.81 -9.64 -9.03
CA PHE A 238 17.86 -8.98 -7.71
C PHE A 238 18.61 -7.65 -7.77
N PHE A 239 19.83 -7.66 -8.32
CA PHE A 239 20.62 -6.43 -8.44
C PHE A 239 19.96 -5.42 -9.36
N SER A 240 19.38 -5.84 -10.48
CA SER A 240 18.67 -4.94 -11.40
C SER A 240 17.47 -4.27 -10.73
N CYS A 241 16.69 -5.04 -9.97
CA CYS A 241 15.54 -4.53 -9.23
C CYS A 241 15.97 -3.58 -8.10
N LEU A 242 17.08 -3.87 -7.42
CA LEU A 242 17.63 -3.00 -6.38
C LEU A 242 18.15 -1.68 -6.96
N THR A 243 18.94 -1.73 -8.04
CA THR A 243 19.47 -0.52 -8.70
C THR A 243 18.36 0.34 -9.26
N SER A 244 17.39 -0.28 -9.93
CA SER A 244 16.22 0.42 -10.45
C SER A 244 15.36 1.01 -9.33
N GLY A 245 15.13 0.27 -8.24
CA GLY A 245 14.40 0.79 -7.08
C GLY A 245 15.04 2.04 -6.48
N ILE A 246 16.38 2.09 -6.41
CA ILE A 246 17.12 3.27 -5.94
C ILE A 246 16.95 4.45 -6.91
N LEU A 247 17.10 4.21 -8.22
CA LEU A 247 16.98 5.25 -9.25
C LEU A 247 15.55 5.79 -9.34
N TYR A 248 14.55 4.94 -9.19
CA TYR A 248 13.14 5.32 -9.09
C TYR A 248 12.88 6.18 -7.86
N LEU A 249 13.41 5.81 -6.69
CA LEU A 249 13.29 6.68 -5.51
C LEU A 249 13.97 8.03 -5.72
N GLN A 250 15.14 8.04 -6.37
CA GLN A 250 15.87 9.26 -6.66
C GLN A 250 15.10 10.19 -7.62
N SER A 251 14.47 9.62 -8.67
CA SER A 251 13.68 10.40 -9.63
C SER A 251 12.46 11.03 -8.96
N MET A 252 11.72 10.27 -8.15
CA MET A 252 10.58 10.79 -7.39
C MET A 252 10.99 11.84 -6.35
N ALA A 253 12.12 11.62 -5.66
CA ALA A 253 12.64 12.54 -4.65
C ALA A 253 13.12 13.87 -5.22
N LEU A 254 13.59 13.90 -6.48
CA LEU A 254 13.95 15.13 -7.19
C LEU A 254 12.74 15.80 -7.83
N PHE A 255 11.86 15.01 -8.45
CA PHE A 255 10.70 15.55 -9.18
C PHE A 255 9.76 16.37 -8.29
N ARG A 256 9.56 15.97 -7.02
CA ARG A 256 8.76 16.74 -6.05
C ARG A 256 9.24 18.19 -5.86
N TRP A 257 10.53 18.45 -6.03
CA TRP A 257 11.11 19.80 -5.94
C TRP A 257 10.94 20.60 -7.24
N VAL A 258 10.82 19.90 -8.37
CA VAL A 258 10.53 20.49 -9.68
C VAL A 258 9.05 20.89 -9.77
N CYS A 259 8.14 19.97 -9.46
CA CYS A 259 6.70 20.18 -9.50
C CYS A 259 6.03 19.74 -8.18
N PRO A 260 5.75 20.67 -7.25
CA PRO A 260 5.13 20.37 -5.96
C PRO A 260 3.60 20.21 -6.09
N VAL A 261 3.12 19.52 -7.12
CA VAL A 261 1.69 19.29 -7.38
C VAL A 261 1.43 17.79 -7.32
N ILE A 262 0.49 17.38 -6.47
CA ILE A 262 0.15 15.95 -6.24
C ILE A 262 -0.19 15.24 -7.56
N VAL A 263 -0.94 15.90 -8.44
CA VAL A 263 -1.29 15.36 -9.76
C VAL A 263 -0.05 15.15 -10.62
N GLY A 264 0.87 16.12 -10.65
CA GLY A 264 2.13 16.00 -11.40
C GLY A 264 2.99 14.85 -10.90
N ILE A 265 3.10 14.70 -9.58
CA ILE A 265 3.86 13.61 -8.95
C ILE A 265 3.25 12.25 -9.34
N ALA A 266 1.92 12.12 -9.30
CA ALA A 266 1.22 10.90 -9.70
C ALA A 266 1.40 10.58 -11.19
N VAL A 267 1.36 11.59 -12.07
CA VAL A 267 1.59 11.41 -13.51
C VAL A 267 3.01 10.94 -13.79
N MET A 268 4.02 11.56 -13.17
CA MET A 268 5.41 11.12 -13.33
C MET A 268 5.63 9.69 -12.82
N GLN A 269 4.97 9.33 -11.72
CA GLN A 269 5.05 7.99 -11.17
C GLN A 269 4.47 6.96 -12.15
N LEU A 270 3.26 7.19 -12.67
CA LEU A 270 2.54 6.25 -13.52
C LEU A 270 3.09 6.17 -14.95
N VAL A 271 3.45 7.29 -15.55
CA VAL A 271 3.78 7.38 -16.98
C VAL A 271 5.27 7.17 -17.23
N VAL A 272 6.13 7.63 -16.33
CA VAL A 272 7.58 7.62 -16.54
C VAL A 272 8.24 6.57 -15.64
N CYS A 273 8.03 6.67 -14.32
CA CYS A 273 8.86 5.93 -13.40
C CYS A 273 8.48 4.45 -13.28
N ILE A 274 7.19 4.09 -13.22
CA ILE A 274 6.77 2.68 -13.16
C ILE A 274 7.14 1.92 -14.44
N PRO A 275 6.90 2.44 -15.67
CA PRO A 275 7.31 1.76 -16.88
C PRO A 275 8.82 1.60 -17.00
N LEU A 276 9.60 2.65 -16.65
CA LEU A 276 11.06 2.57 -16.62
C LEU A 276 11.54 1.55 -15.60
N PHE A 277 11.01 1.57 -14.38
CA PHE A 277 11.33 0.61 -13.33
C PHE A 277 11.09 -0.83 -13.80
N ALA A 278 9.90 -1.10 -14.33
CA ALA A 278 9.54 -2.41 -14.83
C ALA A 278 10.47 -2.86 -15.96
N TRP A 279 10.77 -1.99 -16.93
CA TRP A 279 11.72 -2.28 -17.99
C TRP A 279 13.08 -2.65 -17.40
N THR A 280 13.63 -1.81 -16.53
CA THR A 280 14.97 -2.00 -15.96
C THR A 280 15.14 -3.28 -15.18
N CYS A 281 14.10 -3.76 -14.50
CA CYS A 281 14.16 -5.04 -13.81
C CYS A 281 14.45 -6.21 -14.76
N PHE A 282 14.06 -6.12 -16.04
CA PHE A 282 14.30 -7.17 -17.04
C PHE A 282 15.44 -6.87 -18.00
N ALA A 283 15.69 -5.60 -18.31
CA ALA A 283 16.75 -5.18 -19.22
C ALA A 283 17.60 -4.08 -18.58
N TRP A 284 18.82 -4.47 -18.19
CA TRP A 284 19.75 -3.64 -17.44
C TRP A 284 20.13 -2.32 -18.15
N VAL A 285 20.02 -2.28 -19.49
CA VAL A 285 20.24 -1.07 -20.31
C VAL A 285 19.33 0.08 -19.89
N GLY A 286 18.12 -0.20 -19.38
CA GLY A 286 17.22 0.85 -18.92
C GLY A 286 17.78 1.68 -17.75
N CYS A 287 18.78 1.18 -17.01
CA CYS A 287 19.42 1.94 -15.92
C CYS A 287 20.04 3.23 -16.46
N LEU A 288 20.54 3.21 -17.71
CA LEU A 288 21.03 4.41 -18.38
C LEU A 288 19.91 5.43 -18.60
N ALA A 289 18.73 4.97 -19.04
CA ALA A 289 17.57 5.84 -19.21
C ALA A 289 17.12 6.45 -17.87
N GLU A 290 17.05 5.66 -16.79
CA GLU A 290 16.72 6.19 -15.47
C GLU A 290 17.78 7.19 -14.96
N LEU A 291 19.08 6.93 -15.19
CA LEU A 291 20.15 7.88 -14.88
C LEU A 291 20.01 9.18 -15.67
N THR A 292 19.60 9.13 -16.95
CA THR A 292 19.35 10.35 -17.72
C THR A 292 18.20 11.16 -17.12
N VAL A 293 17.11 10.51 -16.70
CA VAL A 293 15.98 11.16 -16.02
C VAL A 293 16.44 11.80 -14.71
N VAL A 294 17.22 11.08 -13.90
CA VAL A 294 17.79 11.62 -12.66
C VAL A 294 18.70 12.82 -12.95
N GLY A 295 19.51 12.78 -14.02
CA GLY A 295 20.36 13.88 -14.44
C GLY A 295 19.57 15.13 -14.85
N ILE A 296 18.53 14.96 -15.67
CA ILE A 296 17.63 16.05 -16.11
C ILE A 296 16.93 16.67 -14.89
N LEU A 297 16.37 15.85 -14.00
CA LEU A 297 15.70 16.33 -12.79
C LEU A 297 16.67 17.02 -11.84
N SER A 298 17.88 16.48 -11.68
CA SER A 298 18.94 17.08 -10.89
C SER A 298 19.30 18.48 -11.39
N TYR A 299 19.46 18.64 -12.70
CA TYR A 299 19.72 19.93 -13.32
C TYR A 299 18.55 20.92 -13.14
N ALA A 300 17.31 20.45 -13.33
CA ALA A 300 16.10 21.26 -13.14
C ALA A 300 15.97 21.77 -11.69
N VAL A 301 16.23 20.91 -10.70
CA VAL A 301 16.23 21.31 -9.27
C VAL A 301 17.32 22.33 -9.00
N TRP A 302 18.54 22.11 -9.50
CA TRP A 302 19.65 23.04 -9.30
C TRP A 302 19.36 24.43 -9.87
N ILE A 303 18.84 24.53 -11.10
CA ILE A 303 18.46 25.83 -11.69
C ILE A 303 17.38 26.51 -10.85
N LYS A 304 16.30 25.79 -10.56
CA LYS A 304 15.12 26.36 -9.91
C LYS A 304 15.43 26.91 -8.52
N TRP A 305 16.31 26.24 -7.79
CA TRP A 305 16.62 26.56 -6.39
C TRP A 305 18.02 27.17 -6.19
N LYS A 306 18.70 27.54 -7.28
CA LYS A 306 20.06 28.14 -7.24
C LYS A 306 20.17 29.32 -6.28
N ALA A 307 19.12 30.14 -6.18
CA ALA A 307 19.10 31.32 -5.31
C ALA A 307 19.17 31.00 -3.82
N ILE A 308 18.75 29.80 -3.38
CA ILE A 308 18.83 29.37 -1.98
C ILE A 308 20.24 28.93 -1.59
N TRP A 309 21.04 28.47 -2.55
CA TRP A 309 22.37 27.89 -2.32
C TRP A 309 23.52 28.74 -2.85
N LYS A 310 23.25 30.01 -3.17
CA LYS A 310 24.29 31.04 -3.33
C LYS A 310 24.75 31.52 -1.95
#